data_AF-A0A958QBB8-F1
#
_entry.id   AF-A0A958QBB8-F1
#
_cell.length_a   1.000
_cell.length_b   1.000
_cell.length_c   1.000
_cell.angle_alpha   90.00
_cell.angle_beta   90.00
_cell.angle_gamma   90.00
#
_symmetry.space_group_name_H-M   'P 1'
#
loop_
_entity.id
_entity.type
_entity.pdbx_description
1 polymer ?
#
loop_
_entity_poly.entity_id
_entity_poly.type
_entity_poly.pdbx_seq_one_letter_code
_entity_poly.pdbx_strand_id
1 'polypeptide(L)'
;MKSIINLYWKCLRSSAVDLWNNLPILLGSILAYFGFLLVAQILLPFGLVGRFLLGFVYIFALTLYYGWLQEIQAGKRVKFKNLGRFDYSLFSGIISVAFLLFLLEWIVQPFGQDPNTRWVYLCVELMLFLLLNAIPEIVYIGRVESLTAIQKSAHFVQSYWIEWFLPLVLLLTPILVLWSENVLLALASADPLLPPLLLVQQLSLYFQVTLPGVGYLGSLIGVIIATWFMIFRAYLFDGLERRGTKL
;
A
#
# COMPACT_ATOMS: atom_id res chain seq x y z
N MET A 1 -25.80 -7.12 7.54
CA MET A 1 -25.56 -6.19 6.40
C MET A 1 -25.69 -4.71 6.75
N LYS A 2 -26.82 -4.19 7.26
CA LYS A 2 -26.96 -2.74 7.61
C LYS A 2 -25.83 -2.20 8.49
N SER A 3 -25.32 -3.02 9.41
CA SER A 3 -24.22 -2.68 10.31
C SER A 3 -22.87 -2.48 9.60
N ILE A 4 -22.59 -3.22 8.52
CA ILE A 4 -21.32 -3.11 7.76
C ILE A 4 -21.34 -1.90 6.83
N ILE A 5 -22.48 -1.65 6.17
CA ILE A 5 -22.65 -0.46 5.32
C ILE A 5 -22.46 0.82 6.14
N ASN A 6 -23.03 0.87 7.36
CA ASN A 6 -22.81 2.00 8.27
C ASN A 6 -21.34 2.14 8.68
N LEU A 7 -20.60 1.03 8.81
CA LEU A 7 -19.17 1.07 9.08
C LEU A 7 -18.42 1.69 7.90
N TYR A 8 -18.65 1.23 6.67
CA TYR A 8 -18.03 1.81 5.48
C TYR A 8 -18.33 3.30 5.34
N TRP A 9 -19.59 3.70 5.53
CA TRP A 9 -19.99 5.09 5.45
C TRP A 9 -19.28 5.96 6.50
N LYS A 10 -19.15 5.45 7.73
CA LYS A 10 -18.41 6.10 8.79
C LYS A 10 -16.93 6.23 8.42
N CYS A 11 -16.27 5.17 7.98
CA CYS A 11 -14.86 5.19 7.58
C CYS A 11 -14.62 6.13 6.39
N LEU A 12 -15.52 6.16 5.42
CA LEU A 12 -15.45 7.03 4.25
C LEU A 12 -15.58 8.51 4.64
N ARG A 13 -16.54 8.84 5.51
CA ARG A 13 -16.70 10.20 6.01
C ARG A 13 -15.51 10.63 6.87
N SER A 14 -15.07 9.79 7.79
CA SER A 14 -13.92 10.08 8.66
C SER A 14 -12.65 10.30 7.85
N SER A 15 -12.33 9.40 6.91
CA SER A 15 -11.16 9.54 6.05
C SER A 15 -11.17 10.82 5.20
N ALA A 16 -12.32 11.20 4.64
CA ALA A 16 -12.44 12.44 3.87
C ALA A 16 -12.24 13.69 4.75
N VAL A 17 -12.87 13.71 5.93
CA VAL A 17 -12.74 14.83 6.88
C VAL A 17 -11.30 14.94 7.39
N ASP A 18 -10.65 13.83 7.71
CA ASP A 18 -9.29 13.85 8.23
C ASP A 18 -8.26 14.18 7.16
N LEU A 19 -8.46 13.73 5.92
CA LEU A 19 -7.60 14.15 4.82
C LEU A 19 -7.67 15.68 4.62
N TRP A 20 -8.88 16.22 4.63
CA TRP A 20 -9.10 17.66 4.49
C TRP A 20 -8.48 18.46 5.65
N ASN A 21 -8.57 17.94 6.87
CA ASN A 21 -7.97 18.57 8.04
C ASN A 21 -6.45 18.39 8.12
N ASN A 22 -5.86 17.49 7.32
CA ASN A 22 -4.46 17.12 7.35
C ASN A 22 -3.79 17.21 5.97
N LEU A 23 -4.04 18.28 5.21
CA LEU A 23 -3.40 18.53 3.91
C LEU A 23 -1.87 18.37 3.88
N PRO A 24 -1.09 18.61 4.96
CA PRO A 24 0.35 18.34 4.95
C PRO A 24 0.72 16.89 4.58
N ILE A 25 -0.16 15.91 4.86
CA ILE A 25 0.09 14.51 4.46
C ILE A 25 0.09 14.35 2.94
N LEU A 26 -0.74 15.10 2.21
CA LEU A 26 -0.78 15.05 0.75
C LEU A 26 0.53 15.58 0.17
N LEU A 27 0.99 16.73 0.66
CA LEU A 27 2.26 17.30 0.22
C LEU A 27 3.43 16.35 0.54
N GLY A 28 3.46 15.81 1.76
CA GLY A 28 4.46 14.81 2.15
C GLY A 28 4.43 13.57 1.26
N SER A 29 3.25 13.06 0.93
CA SER A 29 3.08 11.84 0.13
C SER A 29 3.48 12.05 -1.33
N ILE A 30 3.14 13.20 -1.94
CA ILE A 30 3.58 13.45 -3.33
C ILE A 30 5.09 13.67 -3.38
N LEU A 31 5.67 14.38 -2.39
CA LEU A 31 7.12 14.58 -2.31
C LEU A 31 7.85 13.25 -2.10
N ALA A 32 7.33 12.38 -1.23
CA ALA A 32 7.89 11.06 -1.00
C ALA A 32 7.83 10.19 -2.27
N TYR A 33 6.69 10.18 -2.97
CA TYR A 33 6.51 9.40 -4.19
C TYR A 33 7.41 9.89 -5.34
N PHE A 34 7.38 11.19 -5.66
CA PHE A 34 8.22 11.74 -6.74
C PHE A 34 9.71 11.73 -6.36
N GLY A 35 10.04 11.96 -5.10
CA GLY A 35 11.40 11.81 -4.58
C GLY A 35 11.91 10.37 -4.76
N PHE A 36 11.07 9.37 -4.45
CA PHE A 36 11.39 7.96 -4.68
C PHE A 36 11.62 7.69 -6.17
N LEU A 37 10.77 8.19 -7.07
CA LEU A 37 10.96 8.02 -8.52
C LEU A 37 12.28 8.63 -9.02
N LEU A 38 12.65 9.82 -8.52
CA LEU A 38 13.93 10.45 -8.87
C LEU A 38 15.13 9.63 -8.38
N VAL A 39 15.07 9.13 -7.15
CA VAL A 39 16.13 8.27 -6.61
C VAL A 39 16.19 6.94 -7.36
N ALA A 40 15.04 6.38 -7.76
CA ALA A 40 14.99 5.16 -8.58
C ALA A 40 15.68 5.35 -9.93
N GLN A 41 15.51 6.49 -10.61
CA GLN A 41 16.20 6.77 -11.87
C GLN A 41 17.72 6.76 -11.73
N ILE A 42 18.24 7.18 -10.57
CA ILE A 42 19.67 7.19 -10.27
C ILE A 42 20.17 5.79 -9.90
N LEU A 43 19.41 5.05 -9.08
CA LEU A 43 19.86 3.77 -8.51
C LEU A 43 19.64 2.57 -9.44
N LEU A 44 18.54 2.52 -10.20
CA LEU A 44 18.22 1.36 -11.06
C LEU A 44 19.32 0.99 -12.07
N PRO A 45 20.07 1.93 -12.68
CA PRO A 45 21.21 1.61 -13.56
C PRO A 45 22.32 0.79 -12.90
N PHE A 46 22.44 0.79 -11.56
CA PHE A 46 23.43 0.01 -10.81
C PHE A 46 23.04 -1.47 -10.63
N GLY A 47 22.00 -1.94 -11.33
CA GLY A 47 21.57 -3.34 -11.32
C GLY A 47 21.11 -3.80 -9.93
N LEU A 48 21.62 -4.95 -9.49
CA LEU A 48 21.19 -5.59 -8.23
C LEU A 48 21.46 -4.69 -7.00
N VAL A 49 22.63 -4.08 -6.92
CA VAL A 49 23.01 -3.18 -5.82
C VAL A 49 22.08 -1.97 -5.78
N GLY A 50 21.76 -1.43 -6.95
CA GLY A 50 20.80 -0.34 -7.11
C GLY A 50 19.42 -0.67 -6.55
N ARG A 51 18.88 -1.84 -6.91
CA ARG A 51 17.58 -2.32 -6.41
C ARG A 51 17.58 -2.57 -4.91
N PHE A 52 18.66 -3.13 -4.37
CA PHE A 52 18.82 -3.34 -2.94
C PHE A 52 18.80 -2.01 -2.16
N LEU A 53 19.57 -1.02 -2.61
CA LEU A 53 19.57 0.32 -2.01
C LEU A 53 18.21 1.02 -2.16
N LEU A 54 17.55 0.85 -3.31
CA LEU A 54 16.23 1.39 -3.55
C LEU A 54 15.20 0.81 -2.57
N GLY A 55 15.34 -0.45 -2.16
CA GLY A 55 14.54 -1.07 -1.10
C GLY A 55 14.64 -0.32 0.23
N PHE A 56 15.83 0.13 0.65
CA PHE A 56 15.98 0.96 1.86
C PHE A 56 15.31 2.32 1.71
N VAL A 57 15.44 2.96 0.55
CA VAL A 57 14.78 4.25 0.26
C VAL A 57 13.26 4.08 0.30
N TYR A 58 12.75 2.97 -0.26
CA TYR A 58 11.34 2.61 -0.22
C TYR A 58 10.82 2.45 1.22
N ILE A 59 11.52 1.65 2.02
CA ILE A 59 11.16 1.42 3.43
C ILE A 59 11.25 2.71 4.25
N PHE A 60 12.24 3.56 3.98
CA PHE A 60 12.34 4.87 4.61
C PHE A 60 11.14 5.77 4.27
N ALA A 61 10.75 5.83 3.00
CA ALA A 61 9.58 6.58 2.56
C ALA A 61 8.28 6.04 3.17
N LEU A 62 8.11 4.71 3.20
CA LEU A 62 6.99 4.04 3.87
C LEU A 62 6.94 4.37 5.36
N THR A 63 8.09 4.39 6.04
CA THR A 63 8.16 4.72 7.47
C THR A 63 7.63 6.13 7.74
N LEU A 64 8.07 7.12 6.94
CA LEU A 64 7.54 8.48 7.08
C LEU A 64 6.03 8.51 6.81
N TYR A 65 5.60 7.86 5.73
CA TYR A 65 4.20 7.82 5.30
C TYR A 65 3.28 7.19 6.36
N TYR A 66 3.64 6.02 6.87
CA TYR A 66 2.91 5.32 7.93
C TYR A 66 2.94 6.09 9.25
N GLY A 67 4.03 6.79 9.56
CA GLY A 67 4.09 7.68 10.72
C GLY A 67 3.03 8.78 10.64
N TRP A 68 2.82 9.37 9.47
CA TRP A 68 1.76 10.36 9.25
C TRP A 68 0.36 9.77 9.36
N LEU A 69 0.13 8.58 8.78
CA LEU A 69 -1.14 7.85 8.91
C LEU A 69 -1.46 7.54 10.37
N GLN A 70 -0.47 7.16 11.15
CA GLN A 70 -0.63 6.88 12.57
C GLN A 70 -1.01 8.14 13.38
N GLU A 71 -0.41 9.30 13.07
CA GLU A 71 -0.81 10.57 13.70
C GLU A 71 -2.29 10.89 13.41
N ILE A 72 -2.74 10.71 12.17
CA ILE A 72 -4.14 10.93 11.78
C ILE A 72 -5.07 9.97 12.51
N GLN A 73 -4.74 8.68 12.54
CA GLN A 73 -5.54 7.67 13.22
C GLN A 73 -5.66 7.95 14.73
N ALA A 74 -4.60 8.47 15.35
CA ALA A 74 -4.61 8.90 16.75
C ALA A 74 -5.38 10.21 16.99
N GLY A 75 -6.05 10.77 15.99
CA GLY A 75 -6.78 12.03 16.05
C GLY A 75 -5.88 13.27 16.14
N LYS A 76 -4.59 13.13 15.84
CA LYS A 76 -3.63 14.24 15.85
C LYS A 76 -3.56 14.88 14.47
N ARG A 77 -3.19 16.17 14.46
CA ARG A 77 -2.92 16.89 13.21
C ARG A 77 -1.48 16.69 12.75
N VAL A 78 -1.30 16.29 11.51
CA VAL A 78 0.02 16.22 10.86
C VAL A 78 0.52 17.64 10.64
N LYS A 79 1.64 18.00 11.27
CA LYS A 79 2.27 19.32 11.12
C LYS A 79 3.41 19.24 10.10
N PHE A 80 3.60 20.28 9.30
CA PHE A 80 4.73 20.36 8.36
C PHE A 80 6.09 20.11 9.04
N LYS A 81 6.28 20.64 10.26
CA LYS A 81 7.50 20.43 11.07
C LYS A 81 7.77 18.96 11.39
N ASN A 82 6.73 18.13 11.42
CA ASN A 82 6.84 16.71 11.78
C ASN A 82 6.93 15.78 10.55
N LEU A 83 6.88 16.32 9.32
CA LEU A 83 6.93 15.46 8.12
C LEU A 83 8.22 14.64 8.04
N GLY A 84 9.34 15.19 8.49
CA GLY A 84 10.63 14.48 8.56
C GLY A 84 10.86 13.70 9.85
N ARG A 85 9.85 13.55 10.73
CA ARG A 85 10.04 12.82 12.00
C ARG A 85 10.15 11.33 11.72
N PHE A 86 11.33 10.79 11.96
CA PHE A 86 11.61 9.37 11.80
C PHE A 86 11.28 8.59 13.08
N ASP A 87 10.58 7.46 12.93
CA ASP A 87 10.28 6.52 14.01
C ASP A 87 11.03 5.21 13.76
N TYR A 88 12.04 4.94 14.59
CA TYR A 88 12.89 3.77 14.46
C TYR A 88 12.14 2.45 14.71
N SER A 89 11.16 2.44 15.63
CA SER A 89 10.36 1.24 15.91
C SER A 89 9.43 0.91 14.74
N LEU A 90 8.88 1.93 14.09
CA LEU A 90 8.08 1.72 12.89
C LEU A 90 8.97 1.20 11.75
N PHE A 91 10.16 1.79 11.59
CA PHE A 91 11.15 1.36 10.61
C PHE A 91 11.56 -0.10 10.81
N SER A 92 11.87 -0.52 12.05
CA SER A 92 12.26 -1.91 12.36
C SER A 92 11.14 -2.90 12.03
N GLY A 93 9.89 -2.54 12.30
CA GLY A 93 8.73 -3.36 11.92
C GLY A 93 8.61 -3.53 10.41
N ILE A 94 8.66 -2.44 9.65
CA ILE A 94 8.52 -2.47 8.18
C ILE A 94 9.69 -3.19 7.54
N ILE A 95 10.94 -2.88 7.92
CA ILE A 95 12.12 -3.52 7.32
C ILE A 95 12.15 -5.02 7.58
N SER A 96 11.72 -5.48 8.75
CA SER A 96 11.69 -6.90 9.08
C SER A 96 10.73 -7.65 8.15
N VAL A 97 9.55 -7.10 7.89
CA VAL A 97 8.58 -7.72 6.98
C VAL A 97 9.03 -7.61 5.52
N ALA A 98 9.51 -6.44 5.10
CA ALA A 98 10.01 -6.22 3.75
C ALA A 98 11.20 -7.14 3.43
N PHE A 99 12.07 -7.40 4.41
CA PHE A 99 13.18 -8.32 4.25
C PHE A 99 12.73 -9.78 4.06
N LEU A 100 11.68 -10.23 4.77
CA LEU A 100 11.09 -11.54 4.56
C LEU A 100 10.46 -11.66 3.15
N LEU A 101 9.76 -10.61 2.71
CA LEU A 101 9.21 -10.55 1.36
C LEU A 101 10.30 -10.59 0.29
N PHE A 102 11.38 -9.84 0.49
CA PHE A 102 12.54 -9.84 -0.39
C PHE A 102 13.18 -11.24 -0.50
N LEU A 103 13.38 -11.94 0.62
CA LEU A 103 13.89 -13.31 0.59
C LEU A 103 12.96 -14.26 -0.16
N LEU A 104 11.66 -14.10 -0.01
CA LEU A 104 10.68 -14.91 -0.72
C LEU A 104 10.67 -14.60 -2.23
N GLU A 105 10.74 -13.33 -2.61
CA GLU A 105 10.85 -12.90 -4.01
C GLU A 105 12.08 -13.53 -4.67
N TRP A 106 13.21 -13.61 -3.99
CA TRP A 106 14.42 -14.30 -4.49
C TRP A 106 14.19 -15.79 -4.79
N ILE A 107 13.36 -16.47 -4.00
CA ILE A 107 13.02 -17.88 -4.20
C ILE A 107 12.04 -18.03 -5.38
N VAL A 108 11.13 -17.07 -5.54
CA VAL A 108 10.01 -17.14 -6.49
C VAL A 108 10.39 -16.61 -7.88
N GLN A 109 11.33 -15.66 -7.96
CA GLN A 109 11.76 -14.99 -9.19
C GLN A 109 12.14 -15.96 -10.34
N PRO A 110 12.86 -17.07 -10.12
CA PRO A 110 13.23 -17.99 -11.20
C PRO A 110 12.01 -18.56 -11.95
N PHE A 111 10.91 -18.81 -11.23
CA PHE A 111 9.67 -19.32 -11.83
C PHE A 111 9.02 -18.30 -12.77
N GLY A 112 9.29 -17.01 -12.59
CA GLY A 112 8.78 -15.94 -13.44
C GLY A 112 9.53 -15.77 -14.77
N GLN A 113 10.73 -16.33 -14.89
CA GLN A 113 11.58 -16.19 -16.08
C GLN A 113 11.26 -17.26 -17.15
N ASP A 114 10.80 -18.45 -16.76
CA ASP A 114 10.39 -19.50 -17.68
C ASP A 114 8.88 -19.41 -17.98
N PRO A 115 8.47 -19.28 -19.27
CA PRO A 115 7.07 -19.27 -19.68
C PRO A 115 6.24 -20.44 -19.13
N ASN A 116 6.83 -21.63 -18.97
CA ASN A 116 6.14 -22.84 -18.49
C ASN A 116 5.82 -22.78 -17.00
N THR A 117 6.62 -22.05 -16.21
CA THR A 117 6.45 -21.91 -14.76
C THR A 117 5.92 -20.55 -14.33
N ARG A 118 5.73 -19.61 -15.27
CA ARG A 118 5.27 -18.24 -14.98
C ARG A 118 3.96 -18.20 -14.20
N TRP A 119 3.07 -19.16 -14.41
CA TRP A 119 1.83 -19.27 -13.63
C TRP A 119 2.09 -19.52 -12.13
N VAL A 120 3.14 -20.27 -11.77
CA VAL A 120 3.53 -20.51 -10.37
C VAL A 120 3.92 -19.19 -9.71
N TYR A 121 4.77 -18.41 -10.40
CA TYR A 121 5.16 -17.07 -9.96
C TYR A 121 3.93 -16.19 -9.70
N LEU A 122 3.01 -16.12 -10.67
CA LEU A 122 1.80 -15.31 -10.54
C LEU A 122 0.90 -15.77 -9.39
N CYS A 123 0.74 -17.08 -9.19
CA CYS A 123 -0.03 -17.63 -8.07
C CYS A 123 0.58 -17.27 -6.72
N VAL A 124 1.91 -17.36 -6.58
CA VAL A 124 2.59 -17.03 -5.32
C VAL A 124 2.49 -15.53 -5.04
N GLU A 125 2.75 -14.67 -6.03
CA GLU A 125 2.64 -13.22 -5.87
C GLU A 125 1.21 -12.79 -5.51
N LEU A 126 0.19 -13.36 -6.16
CA LEU A 126 -1.21 -13.11 -5.79
C LEU A 126 -1.52 -13.58 -4.38
N MET A 127 -1.03 -14.75 -3.98
CA MET A 127 -1.20 -15.25 -2.63
C MET A 127 -0.56 -14.30 -1.61
N LEU A 128 0.64 -13.78 -1.88
CA LEU A 128 1.32 -12.81 -1.03
C LEU A 128 0.53 -11.51 -0.95
N PHE A 129 0.12 -10.97 -2.10
CA PHE A 129 -0.70 -9.77 -2.14
C PHE A 129 -1.99 -9.92 -1.33
N LEU A 130 -2.68 -11.06 -1.44
CA LEU A 130 -3.93 -11.33 -0.72
C LEU A 130 -3.71 -11.55 0.79
N LEU A 131 -2.74 -12.39 1.18
CA LEU A 131 -2.55 -12.73 2.60
C LEU A 131 -1.87 -11.60 3.38
N LEU A 132 -1.02 -10.83 2.72
CA LEU A 132 -0.18 -9.80 3.34
C LEU A 132 -0.74 -8.39 3.15
N ASN A 133 -1.91 -8.26 2.51
CA ASN A 133 -2.55 -6.99 2.24
C ASN A 133 -2.79 -6.14 3.51
N ALA A 134 -3.05 -6.80 4.65
CA ALA A 134 -3.36 -6.15 5.93
C ALA A 134 -2.10 -5.86 6.77
N ILE A 135 -0.91 -6.26 6.31
CA ILE A 135 0.36 -5.98 6.99
C ILE A 135 0.57 -4.49 7.25
N PRO A 136 0.34 -3.56 6.30
CA PRO A 136 0.56 -2.14 6.54
C PRO A 136 -0.13 -1.71 7.84
N GLU A 137 -1.43 -1.95 7.92
CA GLU A 137 -2.26 -1.63 9.07
C GLU A 137 -1.78 -2.31 10.35
N ILE A 138 -1.43 -3.59 10.30
CA ILE A 138 -0.91 -4.33 11.47
C ILE A 138 0.40 -3.74 11.99
N VAL A 139 1.28 -3.29 11.09
CA VAL A 139 2.60 -2.75 11.45
C VAL A 139 2.45 -1.33 12.01
N TYR A 140 1.74 -0.43 11.33
CA TYR A 140 1.68 0.98 11.78
C TYR A 140 0.64 1.25 12.87
N ILE A 141 -0.44 0.47 12.94
CA ILE A 141 -1.47 0.57 13.99
C ILE A 141 -1.09 -0.33 15.15
N GLY A 142 -0.88 -1.62 14.88
CA GLY A 142 -0.69 -2.65 15.89
C GLY A 142 0.72 -2.73 16.48
N ARG A 143 1.72 -2.07 15.86
CA ARG A 143 3.15 -2.13 16.25
C ARG A 143 3.66 -3.57 16.36
N VAL A 144 3.15 -4.45 15.49
CA VAL A 144 3.55 -5.85 15.42
C VAL A 144 4.60 -6.01 14.34
N GLU A 145 5.67 -6.73 14.65
CA GLU A 145 6.81 -6.92 13.75
C GLU A 145 6.89 -8.36 13.23
N SER A 146 7.66 -8.56 12.16
CA SER A 146 8.17 -9.87 11.70
C SER A 146 7.09 -10.93 11.41
N LEU A 147 7.34 -12.18 11.80
CA LEU A 147 6.46 -13.33 11.54
C LEU A 147 5.09 -13.18 12.21
N THR A 148 5.04 -12.54 13.38
CA THR A 148 3.77 -12.28 14.07
C THR A 148 2.87 -11.36 13.25
N ALA A 149 3.45 -10.39 12.51
CA ALA A 149 2.68 -9.52 11.63
C ALA A 149 2.07 -10.32 10.45
N ILE A 150 2.83 -11.26 9.88
CA ILE A 150 2.37 -12.16 8.81
C ILE A 150 1.23 -13.05 9.32
N GLN A 151 1.38 -13.66 10.48
CA GLN A 151 0.35 -14.52 11.08
C GLN A 151 -0.94 -13.74 11.37
N LYS A 152 -0.82 -12.54 11.96
CA LYS A 152 -1.97 -11.66 12.19
C LYS A 152 -2.64 -11.24 10.88
N SER A 153 -1.86 -10.94 9.83
CA SER A 153 -2.41 -10.57 8.53
C SER A 153 -3.21 -11.71 7.92
N ALA A 154 -2.66 -12.93 7.94
CA ALA A 154 -3.37 -14.12 7.47
C ALA A 154 -4.66 -14.36 8.26
N HIS A 155 -4.62 -14.28 9.59
CA HIS A 155 -5.81 -14.46 10.43
C HIS A 155 -6.87 -13.37 10.18
N PHE A 156 -6.43 -12.11 10.05
CA PHE A 156 -7.32 -10.99 9.75
C PHE A 156 -8.01 -11.18 8.40
N VAL A 157 -7.25 -11.51 7.35
CA VAL A 157 -7.80 -11.78 6.02
C VAL A 157 -8.75 -12.96 6.06
N GLN A 158 -8.40 -14.07 6.70
CA GLN A 158 -9.31 -15.23 6.84
C GLN A 158 -10.64 -14.84 7.49
N SER A 159 -10.61 -13.93 8.47
CA SER A 159 -11.79 -13.49 9.20
C SER A 159 -12.65 -12.47 8.44
N TYR A 160 -12.03 -11.61 7.62
CA TYR A 160 -12.68 -10.42 7.05
C TYR A 160 -12.40 -10.19 5.56
N TRP A 161 -12.01 -11.21 4.79
CA TRP A 161 -11.56 -11.03 3.41
C TRP A 161 -12.56 -10.26 2.54
N ILE A 162 -13.87 -10.55 2.65
CA ILE A 162 -14.89 -9.86 1.86
C ILE A 162 -14.91 -8.38 2.23
N GLU A 163 -15.04 -8.07 3.53
CA GLU A 163 -15.15 -6.70 3.99
C GLU A 163 -13.89 -5.88 3.74
N TRP A 164 -12.74 -6.54 3.78
CA TRP A 164 -11.43 -5.93 3.60
C TRP A 164 -11.12 -5.64 2.13
N PHE A 165 -11.38 -6.60 1.23
CA PHE A 165 -11.04 -6.46 -0.18
C PHE A 165 -12.10 -5.72 -1.00
N LEU A 166 -13.37 -5.75 -0.59
CA LEU A 166 -14.45 -5.10 -1.35
C LEU A 166 -14.16 -3.61 -1.65
N PRO A 167 -13.72 -2.77 -0.70
CA PRO A 167 -13.38 -1.38 -1.00
C PRO A 167 -12.21 -1.23 -1.98
N LEU A 168 -11.20 -2.11 -1.89
CA LEU A 168 -10.05 -2.08 -2.80
C LEU A 168 -10.46 -2.50 -4.21
N VAL A 169 -11.27 -3.54 -4.34
CA VAL A 169 -11.85 -3.96 -5.63
C VAL A 169 -12.65 -2.82 -6.23
N LEU A 170 -13.55 -2.19 -5.47
CA LEU A 170 -14.34 -1.04 -5.96
C LEU A 170 -13.46 0.14 -6.40
N LEU A 171 -12.36 0.40 -5.68
CA LEU A 171 -11.40 1.45 -6.03
C LEU A 171 -10.67 1.16 -7.35
N LEU A 172 -10.23 -0.08 -7.53
CA LEU A 172 -9.39 -0.48 -8.68
C LEU A 172 -10.21 -0.86 -9.92
N THR A 173 -11.48 -1.27 -9.76
CA THR A 173 -12.32 -1.76 -10.86
C THR A 173 -12.40 -0.78 -12.04
N PRO A 174 -12.64 0.54 -11.85
CA PRO A 174 -12.75 1.47 -12.96
C PRO A 174 -11.49 1.51 -13.82
N ILE A 175 -10.29 1.48 -13.21
CA ILE A 175 -9.05 1.53 -13.98
C ILE A 175 -8.69 0.16 -14.55
N LEU A 176 -8.84 -0.92 -13.78
CA LEU A 176 -8.42 -2.25 -14.21
C LEU A 176 -9.32 -2.81 -15.32
N VAL A 177 -10.64 -2.60 -15.27
CA VAL A 177 -11.56 -3.11 -16.29
C VAL A 177 -11.50 -2.29 -17.57
N LEU A 178 -11.33 -0.97 -17.47
CA LEU A 178 -11.34 -0.08 -18.63
C LEU A 178 -9.98 -0.01 -19.34
N TRP A 179 -8.88 -0.35 -18.66
CA TRP A 179 -7.53 -0.10 -19.17
C TRP A 179 -6.58 -1.31 -19.15
N SER A 180 -6.68 -2.21 -18.17
CA SER A 180 -5.67 -3.24 -18.00
C SER A 180 -5.98 -4.46 -18.88
N GLU A 181 -5.14 -4.69 -19.90
CA GLU A 181 -5.20 -5.89 -20.75
C GLU A 181 -5.04 -7.19 -19.95
N ASN A 182 -4.35 -7.15 -18.80
CA ASN A 182 -4.10 -8.32 -17.95
C ASN A 182 -4.30 -7.99 -16.46
N VAL A 183 -5.54 -7.95 -16.01
CA VAL A 183 -5.91 -7.67 -14.60
C VAL A 183 -5.17 -8.58 -13.62
N LEU A 184 -5.02 -9.88 -13.95
CA LEU A 184 -4.32 -10.84 -13.11
C LEU A 184 -2.85 -10.49 -12.92
N LEU A 185 -2.18 -10.04 -13.99
CA LEU A 185 -0.79 -9.62 -13.95
C LEU A 185 -0.62 -8.34 -13.13
N ALA A 186 -1.54 -7.38 -13.31
CA ALA A 186 -1.55 -6.13 -12.56
C ALA A 186 -1.69 -6.38 -11.04
N LEU A 187 -2.60 -7.29 -10.64
CA LEU A 187 -2.76 -7.69 -9.24
C LEU A 187 -1.57 -8.49 -8.70
N ALA A 188 -0.95 -9.34 -9.51
CA ALA A 188 0.27 -10.06 -9.12
C ALA A 188 1.46 -9.13 -8.94
N SER A 189 1.50 -7.99 -9.64
CA SER A 189 2.54 -6.96 -9.45
C SER A 189 2.24 -5.97 -8.32
N ALA A 190 1.12 -6.13 -7.61
CA ALA A 190 0.68 -5.17 -6.61
C ALA A 190 1.52 -5.31 -5.33
N ASP A 191 1.96 -4.17 -4.80
CA ASP A 191 2.77 -4.13 -3.59
C ASP A 191 1.90 -4.45 -2.35
N PRO A 192 2.21 -5.50 -1.57
CA PRO A 192 1.45 -5.83 -0.36
C PRO A 192 1.63 -4.80 0.76
N LEU A 193 2.74 -4.07 0.80
CA LEU A 193 3.03 -3.01 1.77
C LEU A 193 2.35 -1.69 1.36
N LEU A 194 2.08 -1.46 0.08
CA LEU A 194 1.33 -0.29 -0.35
C LEU A 194 0.30 -0.65 -1.44
N PRO A 195 -0.78 -1.37 -1.09
CA PRO A 195 -1.73 -1.88 -2.08
C PRO A 195 -2.31 -0.82 -3.03
N PRO A 196 -2.59 0.42 -2.59
CA PRO A 196 -3.12 1.46 -3.47
C PRO A 196 -2.09 2.01 -4.47
N LEU A 197 -0.80 1.65 -4.35
CA LEU A 197 0.23 2.03 -5.31
C LEU A 197 -0.10 1.53 -6.73
N LEU A 198 -0.78 0.38 -6.84
CA LEU A 198 -1.25 -0.12 -8.12
C LEU A 198 -2.15 0.89 -8.84
N LEU A 199 -3.03 1.60 -8.12
CA LEU A 199 -3.86 2.66 -8.69
C LEU A 199 -3.00 3.78 -9.29
N VAL A 200 -1.96 4.19 -8.57
CA VAL A 200 -1.03 5.25 -9.01
C VAL A 200 -0.34 4.86 -10.30
N GLN A 201 0.18 3.64 -10.37
CA GLN A 201 0.86 3.12 -11.55
C GLN A 201 -0.09 3.04 -12.75
N GLN A 202 -1.28 2.49 -12.56
CA GLN A 202 -2.25 2.32 -13.65
C GLN A 202 -2.79 3.66 -14.15
N LEU A 203 -3.07 4.62 -13.27
CA LEU A 203 -3.45 5.98 -13.68
C LEU A 203 -2.32 6.70 -14.41
N SER A 204 -1.07 6.56 -13.94
CA SER A 204 0.08 7.14 -14.61
C SER A 204 0.24 6.59 -16.03
N LEU A 205 0.06 5.28 -16.22
CA LEU A 205 0.12 4.62 -17.52
C LEU A 205 -1.04 5.04 -18.42
N TYR A 206 -2.27 5.05 -17.91
CA TYR A 206 -3.45 5.53 -18.63
C TYR A 206 -3.24 6.93 -19.20
N PHE A 207 -2.87 7.88 -18.34
CA PHE A 207 -2.65 9.26 -18.76
C PHE A 207 -1.50 9.38 -19.76
N GLN A 208 -0.40 8.64 -19.56
CA GLN A 208 0.74 8.69 -20.47
C GLN A 208 0.41 8.19 -21.89
N VAL A 209 -0.47 7.19 -22.02
CA VAL A 209 -0.87 6.65 -23.32
C VAL A 209 -1.97 7.48 -23.97
N THR A 210 -2.98 7.92 -23.21
CA THR A 210 -4.07 8.74 -23.75
C THR A 210 -3.60 10.15 -24.12
N LEU A 211 -2.69 10.72 -23.34
CA LEU A 211 -2.15 12.07 -23.52
C LEU A 211 -0.63 12.05 -23.26
N PRO A 212 0.20 11.88 -24.30
CA PRO A 212 1.65 11.79 -24.14
C PRO A 212 2.23 13.01 -23.40
N GLY A 213 2.97 12.76 -22.33
CA GLY A 213 3.64 13.79 -21.52
C GLY A 213 2.89 14.21 -20.25
N VAL A 214 1.67 13.72 -20.01
CA VAL A 214 0.92 14.02 -18.77
C VAL A 214 0.81 12.86 -17.78
N GLY A 215 1.61 11.79 -17.93
CA GLY A 215 1.63 10.67 -16.97
C GLY A 215 1.86 11.10 -15.52
N TYR A 216 2.63 12.17 -15.29
CA TYR A 216 2.85 12.76 -13.97
C TYR A 216 1.56 13.26 -13.30
N LEU A 217 0.58 13.75 -14.08
CA LEU A 217 -0.74 14.14 -13.54
C LEU A 217 -1.53 12.91 -13.09
N GLY A 218 -1.47 11.81 -13.85
CA GLY A 218 -2.04 10.52 -13.45
C GLY A 218 -1.44 10.01 -12.14
N SER A 219 -0.11 10.09 -12.00
CA SER A 219 0.58 9.81 -10.74
C SER A 219 0.13 10.71 -9.59
N LEU A 220 -0.01 12.02 -9.82
CA LEU A 220 -0.43 12.98 -8.78
C LEU A 220 -1.85 12.69 -8.28
N ILE A 221 -2.79 12.49 -9.21
CA ILE A 221 -4.17 12.12 -8.88
C ILE A 221 -4.18 10.78 -8.12
N GLY A 222 -3.41 9.81 -8.62
CA GLY A 222 -3.26 8.51 -7.99
C GLY A 222 -2.77 8.60 -6.54
N VAL A 223 -1.72 9.39 -6.26
CA VAL A 223 -1.18 9.56 -4.90
C VAL A 223 -2.22 10.17 -3.95
N ILE A 224 -3.01 11.14 -4.41
CA ILE A 224 -4.08 11.75 -3.60
C ILE A 224 -5.13 10.71 -3.23
N ILE A 225 -5.60 9.94 -4.22
CA ILE A 225 -6.63 8.91 -4.01
C ILE A 225 -6.07 7.77 -3.15
N ALA A 226 -4.84 7.33 -3.40
CA ALA A 226 -4.15 6.32 -2.61
C ALA A 226 -4.02 6.76 -1.15
N THR A 227 -3.67 8.02 -0.90
CA THR A 227 -3.54 8.57 0.45
C THR A 227 -4.87 8.62 1.18
N TRP A 228 -5.91 9.12 0.52
CA TRP A 228 -7.27 9.07 1.04
C TRP A 228 -7.68 7.64 1.40
N PHE A 229 -7.43 6.69 0.49
CA PHE A 229 -7.83 5.31 0.66
C PHE A 229 -7.06 4.61 1.79
N MET A 230 -5.78 4.91 1.99
CA MET A 230 -5.03 4.39 3.14
C MET A 230 -5.59 4.88 4.48
N ILE A 231 -6.03 6.14 4.57
CA ILE A 231 -6.73 6.63 5.77
C ILE A 231 -8.06 5.88 5.96
N PHE A 232 -8.80 5.67 4.88
CA PHE A 232 -10.02 4.86 4.92
C PHE A 232 -9.75 3.43 5.42
N ARG A 233 -8.69 2.77 4.92
CA ARG A 233 -8.27 1.43 5.34
C ARG A 233 -7.89 1.39 6.82
N ALA A 234 -7.19 2.40 7.31
CA ALA A 234 -6.84 2.51 8.73
C ALA A 234 -8.09 2.47 9.63
N TYR A 235 -9.12 3.24 9.27
CA TYR A 235 -10.40 3.24 9.98
C TYR A 235 -11.19 1.95 9.83
N LEU A 236 -11.15 1.35 8.65
CA LEU A 236 -11.82 0.07 8.40
C LEU A 236 -11.17 -1.05 9.22
N PHE A 237 -9.85 -1.11 9.25
CA PHE A 237 -9.09 -2.11 10.00
C PHE A 237 -9.43 -2.06 11.49
N ASP A 238 -9.32 -0.89 12.13
CA ASP A 238 -9.70 -0.69 13.54
C ASP A 238 -11.19 -1.00 13.78
N GLY A 239 -12.06 -0.64 12.84
CA GLY A 239 -13.49 -0.92 12.92
C GLY A 239 -13.83 -2.41 12.86
N LEU A 240 -13.09 -3.20 12.08
CA LEU A 240 -13.25 -4.66 11.96
C LEU A 240 -12.64 -5.39 13.16
N GLU A 241 -11.44 -5.02 13.60
CA GLU A 241 -10.82 -5.62 14.80
C GLU A 241 -11.69 -5.45 16.05
N ARG A 242 -12.24 -4.25 16.28
CA ARG A 242 -13.15 -3.99 17.43
C ARG A 242 -14.44 -4.80 17.39
N ARG A 243 -14.83 -5.33 16.23
CA ARG A 243 -15.98 -6.24 16.10
C ARG A 243 -15.60 -7.67 16.42
N GLY A 244 -14.41 -8.11 15.99
CA GLY A 244 -13.87 -9.43 16.30
C GLY A 244 -13.69 -9.66 17.79
N THR A 245 -13.28 -8.64 18.54
CA THR A 245 -13.12 -8.73 20.01
C THR A 245 -14.42 -8.76 20.81
N LYS A 246 -15.59 -8.65 20.16
CA LYS A 246 -16.92 -8.62 20.81
C LYS A 246 -17.74 -9.89 20.60
N LEU A 247 -17.16 -10.91 19.98
CA LEU A 247 -17.70 -12.26 19.84
C LEU A 247 -16.91 -13.21 20.75
#